data_AF-A0A8H7FZV2-F1
#
_entry.id   AF-A0A8H7FZV2-F1
#
_cell.length_a   1.000
_cell.length_b   1.000
_cell.length_c   1.000
_cell.angle_alpha   90.00
_cell.angle_beta   90.00
_cell.angle_gamma   90.00
#
_symmetry.space_group_name_H-M   'P 1'
#
loop_
_entity.id
_entity.type
_entity.pdbx_description
1 polymer ?
#
loop_
_entity_poly.entity_id
_entity_poly.type
_entity_poly.pdbx_seq_one_letter_code
_entity_poly.pdbx_strand_id
1 'polypeptide(L)'
;MLPRYSVPQEQAAMPRVPRDGRDTTLVDAEAPWCINSLTIGELPTILHKHKLPNDFLISHASLGSAKSYISATYDWVIEHYDGAIPTHKFALLVAYLFSRVAPKLGHEGAPNKISAMKGSTKDITEHVRHVAWVPATETKNSSSRKGVTKTLPFIVMITTTIIALSDPLSPLRKYMAAHNNSLGPWSQKHGSKCINAFNLVRLGVAYAHAPAIYGSPKYGSEHAWSMKTPLEIAAYAKRFIALLKSKSNGPYEATKLVFGTTIANSLNCRSASRGGTSRDAGPPRSLPHQQFEIKRKRARSEIDELELTDDELFEVKRRRF
;
A
#
# COMPACT_ATOMS: atom_id res chain seq x y z
N MET A 1 -55.26 -8.45 -43.32
CA MET A 1 -54.71 -9.60 -42.56
C MET A 1 -53.49 -10.10 -43.31
N LEU A 2 -52.29 -10.00 -42.73
CA LEU A 2 -51.05 -10.51 -43.34
C LEU A 2 -50.54 -11.72 -42.52
N PRO A 3 -50.00 -12.77 -43.16
CA PRO A 3 -49.53 -13.96 -42.45
C PRO A 3 -48.19 -13.68 -41.77
N ARG A 4 -48.06 -14.07 -40.50
CA ARG A 4 -46.79 -14.07 -39.77
C ARG A 4 -46.00 -15.33 -40.15
N TYR A 5 -44.84 -15.15 -40.78
CA TYR A 5 -43.85 -16.21 -40.93
C TYR A 5 -43.00 -16.30 -39.66
N SER A 6 -43.02 -17.46 -39.01
CA SER A 6 -42.15 -17.81 -37.89
C SER A 6 -40.84 -18.37 -38.43
N VAL A 7 -39.72 -17.68 -38.17
CA VAL A 7 -38.38 -18.17 -38.49
C VAL A 7 -37.93 -19.15 -37.39
N PRO A 8 -37.52 -20.39 -37.72
CA PRO A 8 -36.97 -21.33 -36.75
C PRO A 8 -35.67 -20.79 -36.14
N GLN A 9 -35.64 -20.69 -34.82
CA GLN A 9 -34.45 -20.27 -34.08
C GLN A 9 -33.48 -21.46 -34.00
N GLU A 10 -32.55 -21.52 -34.94
CA GLU A 10 -31.46 -22.50 -34.94
C GLU A 10 -30.53 -22.21 -33.76
N GLN A 11 -30.73 -22.93 -32.66
CA GLN A 11 -29.84 -22.90 -31.50
C GLN A 11 -28.54 -23.59 -31.87
N ALA A 12 -27.60 -22.83 -32.43
CA ALA A 12 -26.23 -23.26 -32.61
C ALA A 12 -25.68 -23.72 -31.25
N ALA A 13 -25.42 -25.02 -31.13
CA ALA A 13 -24.81 -25.62 -29.96
C ALA A 13 -23.44 -24.97 -29.74
N MET A 14 -23.33 -24.14 -28.71
CA MET A 14 -22.05 -23.53 -28.36
C MET A 14 -21.03 -24.62 -28.04
N PRO A 15 -19.82 -24.56 -28.62
CA PRO A 15 -18.79 -25.55 -28.39
C PRO A 15 -18.49 -25.62 -26.89
N ARG A 16 -18.59 -26.83 -26.32
CA ARG A 16 -18.26 -27.09 -24.92
C ARG A 16 -16.76 -26.86 -24.76
N VAL A 17 -16.39 -25.75 -24.11
CA VAL A 17 -15.00 -25.46 -23.72
C VAL A 17 -14.53 -26.60 -22.80
N PRO A 18 -13.40 -27.27 -23.11
CA PRO A 18 -12.87 -28.35 -22.29
C PRO A 18 -12.63 -27.91 -20.85
N ARG A 19 -13.16 -28.68 -19.90
CA ARG A 19 -13.12 -28.41 -18.45
C ARG A 19 -11.81 -28.80 -17.76
N ASP A 20 -10.76 -29.10 -18.52
CA ASP A 20 -9.40 -29.31 -18.00
C ASP A 20 -8.64 -27.99 -17.75
N GLY A 21 -9.36 -26.87 -17.77
CA GLY A 21 -8.87 -25.52 -17.56
C GLY A 21 -8.36 -25.30 -16.15
N ARG A 22 -7.11 -25.70 -15.88
CA ARG A 22 -6.30 -24.97 -14.91
C ARG A 22 -6.32 -23.51 -15.36
N ASP A 23 -6.88 -22.66 -14.53
CA ASP A 23 -6.95 -21.23 -14.78
C ASP A 23 -5.52 -20.71 -15.02
N THR A 24 -5.16 -20.54 -16.29
CA THR A 24 -3.80 -20.13 -16.71
C THR A 24 -3.45 -18.77 -16.13
N THR A 25 -4.45 -17.98 -15.75
CA THR A 25 -4.26 -16.70 -15.07
C THR A 25 -3.65 -16.85 -13.68
N LEU A 26 -3.77 -18.02 -13.02
CA LEU A 26 -3.16 -18.27 -11.72
C LEU A 26 -1.67 -18.61 -11.78
N VAL A 27 -1.14 -18.96 -12.97
CA VAL A 27 0.27 -19.37 -13.15
C VAL A 27 1.07 -18.29 -13.89
N ASP A 28 0.42 -17.54 -14.78
CA ASP A 28 1.06 -16.46 -15.53
C ASP A 28 1.34 -15.23 -14.62
N ALA A 29 2.62 -14.88 -14.46
CA ALA A 29 3.09 -13.74 -13.68
C ALA A 29 2.55 -12.38 -14.20
N GLU A 30 2.23 -12.31 -15.48
CA GLU A 30 1.80 -11.10 -16.19
C GLU A 30 0.28 -11.02 -16.39
N ALA A 31 -0.44 -12.12 -16.14
CA ALA A 31 -1.89 -12.17 -16.30
C ALA A 31 -2.61 -11.22 -15.32
N PRO A 32 -3.68 -10.54 -15.78
CA PRO A 32 -4.50 -9.69 -14.92
C PRO A 32 -5.03 -10.44 -13.69
N TRP A 33 -5.10 -9.76 -12.55
CA TRP A 33 -5.49 -10.38 -11.27
C TRP A 33 -6.07 -9.33 -10.30
N CYS A 34 -6.75 -9.75 -9.23
CA CYS A 34 -7.37 -8.85 -8.23
C CYS A 34 -6.99 -9.28 -6.82
N ILE A 35 -6.46 -8.37 -6.00
CA ILE A 35 -6.01 -8.69 -4.64
C ILE A 35 -7.13 -8.67 -3.60
N ASN A 36 -8.16 -7.84 -3.79
CA ASN A 36 -9.24 -7.64 -2.82
C ASN A 36 -10.13 -8.87 -2.64
N SER A 37 -10.16 -9.76 -3.63
CA SER A 37 -10.90 -11.03 -3.59
C SER A 37 -10.21 -12.11 -2.75
N LEU A 38 -8.90 -11.98 -2.54
CA LEU A 38 -8.12 -12.98 -1.84
C LEU A 38 -8.39 -12.94 -0.33
N THR A 39 -8.22 -14.08 0.31
CA THR A 39 -8.00 -14.22 1.75
C THR A 39 -6.51 -14.07 2.07
N ILE A 40 -6.19 -13.88 3.36
CA ILE A 40 -4.81 -13.81 3.82
C ILE A 40 -4.07 -15.13 3.53
N GLY A 41 -4.77 -16.27 3.64
CA GLY A 41 -4.22 -17.60 3.35
C GLY A 41 -3.81 -17.79 1.90
N GLU A 42 -4.43 -17.04 0.97
CA GLU A 42 -4.17 -17.14 -0.48
C GLU A 42 -3.06 -16.21 -0.96
N LEU A 43 -2.55 -15.30 -0.13
CA LEU A 43 -1.43 -14.41 -0.52
C LEU A 43 -0.19 -15.12 -1.07
N PRO A 44 0.20 -16.34 -0.64
CA PRO A 44 1.32 -17.05 -1.24
C PRO A 44 1.13 -17.34 -2.74
N THR A 45 -0.12 -17.52 -3.18
CA THR A 45 -0.45 -17.87 -4.58
C THR A 45 -0.09 -16.77 -5.56
N ILE A 46 -0.10 -15.50 -5.13
CA ILE A 46 0.21 -14.33 -5.98
C ILE A 46 1.66 -13.85 -5.88
N LEU A 47 2.53 -14.55 -5.16
CA LEU A 47 3.92 -14.14 -4.99
C LEU A 47 4.74 -14.16 -6.30
N HIS A 48 4.23 -14.81 -7.35
CA HIS A 48 4.83 -14.82 -8.67
C HIS A 48 4.37 -13.65 -9.55
N LYS A 49 3.33 -12.89 -9.16
CA LYS A 49 2.83 -11.75 -9.93
C LYS A 49 3.82 -10.60 -9.96
N HIS A 50 4.01 -10.00 -11.13
CA HIS A 50 4.91 -8.86 -11.34
C HIS A 50 4.18 -7.54 -11.57
N LYS A 51 2.94 -7.58 -12.03
CA LYS A 51 2.10 -6.39 -12.25
C LYS A 51 1.25 -6.06 -11.03
N LEU A 52 0.88 -4.79 -10.92
CA LEU A 52 -0.18 -4.34 -9.99
C LEU A 52 -1.50 -5.08 -10.31
N PRO A 53 -2.33 -5.35 -9.30
CA PRO A 53 -3.64 -5.96 -9.53
C PRO A 53 -4.60 -4.95 -10.17
N ASN A 54 -5.61 -5.43 -10.88
CA ASN A 54 -6.61 -4.63 -11.58
C ASN A 54 -7.44 -3.73 -10.66
N ASP A 55 -7.55 -4.08 -9.38
CA ASP A 55 -8.21 -3.28 -8.35
C ASP A 55 -7.29 -2.21 -7.73
N PHE A 56 -6.05 -2.07 -8.22
CA PHE A 56 -5.18 -0.93 -7.95
C PHE A 56 -5.58 0.28 -8.81
N LEU A 57 -6.68 0.93 -8.46
CA LEU A 57 -7.22 2.06 -9.21
C LEU A 57 -6.96 3.39 -8.50
N ILE A 58 -6.38 4.38 -9.20
CA ILE A 58 -6.13 5.73 -8.65
C ILE A 58 -7.41 6.39 -8.15
N SER A 59 -8.56 6.07 -8.76
CA SER A 59 -9.87 6.56 -8.33
C SER A 59 -10.20 6.20 -6.87
N HIS A 60 -9.65 5.10 -6.34
CA HIS A 60 -9.76 4.74 -4.93
C HIS A 60 -9.01 5.69 -4.00
N ALA A 61 -8.01 6.43 -4.48
CA ALA A 61 -7.33 7.46 -3.72
C ALA A 61 -8.12 8.79 -3.62
N SER A 62 -9.21 8.91 -4.40
CA SER A 62 -10.08 10.10 -4.47
C SER A 62 -9.27 11.38 -4.65
N LEU A 63 -8.32 11.38 -5.59
CA LEU A 63 -7.51 12.57 -5.88
C LEU A 63 -8.40 13.69 -6.46
N GLY A 64 -8.09 14.94 -6.12
CA GLY A 64 -8.76 16.09 -6.75
C GLY A 64 -8.33 16.23 -8.22
N SER A 65 -8.99 17.11 -8.97
CA SER A 65 -8.74 17.31 -10.40
C SER A 65 -7.45 18.08 -10.74
N ALA A 66 -6.84 18.77 -9.77
CA ALA A 66 -5.62 19.54 -10.01
C ALA A 66 -4.38 18.64 -10.11
N LYS A 67 -3.59 18.82 -11.18
CA LYS A 67 -2.25 18.23 -11.31
C LYS A 67 -1.38 18.71 -10.14
N SER A 68 -0.89 17.77 -9.33
CA SER A 68 -0.07 18.05 -8.16
C SER A 68 1.03 17.00 -8.05
N TYR A 69 2.08 17.25 -7.26
CA TYR A 69 3.09 16.23 -6.97
C TYR A 69 2.46 14.96 -6.35
N ILE A 70 1.30 15.09 -5.69
CA ILE A 70 0.54 13.95 -5.18
C ILE A 70 0.08 13.07 -6.34
N SER A 71 -0.66 13.60 -7.32
CA SER A 71 -1.11 12.80 -8.48
C SER A 71 0.07 12.23 -9.25
N ALA A 72 1.10 13.04 -9.51
CA ALA A 72 2.33 12.58 -10.16
C ALA A 72 3.01 11.43 -9.40
N THR A 73 2.94 11.40 -8.06
CA THR A 73 3.49 10.29 -7.26
C THR A 73 2.71 8.99 -7.48
N TYR A 74 1.38 9.05 -7.60
CA TYR A 74 0.57 7.87 -7.91
C TYR A 74 0.86 7.33 -9.31
N ASP A 75 0.88 8.22 -10.30
CA ASP A 75 1.20 7.87 -11.69
C ASP A 75 2.60 7.23 -11.77
N TRP A 76 3.58 7.86 -11.11
CA TRP A 76 4.95 7.35 -11.04
C TRP A 76 5.01 5.93 -10.45
N VAL A 77 4.31 5.67 -9.34
CA VAL A 77 4.30 4.31 -8.74
C VAL A 77 3.66 3.29 -9.66
N ILE A 78 2.62 3.65 -10.43
CA ILE A 78 2.00 2.73 -11.39
C ILE A 78 2.96 2.39 -12.53
N GLU A 79 3.70 3.38 -13.00
CA GLU A 79 4.69 3.21 -14.08
C GLU A 79 5.94 2.45 -13.63
N HIS A 80 6.33 2.56 -12.35
CA HIS A 80 7.58 2.02 -11.82
C HIS A 80 7.39 0.81 -10.90
N TYR A 81 6.15 0.37 -10.66
CA TYR A 81 5.91 -0.85 -9.89
C TYR A 81 6.48 -2.05 -10.64
N ASP A 82 7.18 -2.89 -9.88
CA ASP A 82 7.74 -4.14 -10.35
C ASP A 82 7.68 -5.14 -9.21
N GLY A 83 6.85 -6.18 -9.35
CA GLY A 83 6.72 -7.22 -8.35
C GLY A 83 7.97 -8.08 -8.19
N ALA A 84 8.95 -8.04 -9.10
CA ALA A 84 10.24 -8.67 -8.88
C ALA A 84 11.07 -7.95 -7.79
N ILE A 85 10.84 -6.64 -7.60
CA ILE A 85 11.48 -5.85 -6.52
C ILE A 85 10.83 -6.21 -5.18
N PRO A 86 11.58 -6.79 -4.21
CA PRO A 86 11.00 -7.25 -2.95
C PRO A 86 10.27 -6.16 -2.17
N THR A 87 10.78 -4.93 -2.17
CA THR A 87 10.17 -3.78 -1.51
C THR A 87 8.80 -3.41 -2.10
N HIS A 88 8.66 -3.45 -3.43
CA HIS A 88 7.40 -3.15 -4.11
C HIS A 88 6.34 -4.21 -3.79
N LYS A 89 6.72 -5.50 -3.93
CA LYS A 89 5.85 -6.63 -3.59
C LYS A 89 5.45 -6.60 -2.12
N PHE A 90 6.38 -6.33 -1.21
CA PHE A 90 6.10 -6.16 0.22
C PHE A 90 5.12 -5.01 0.47
N ALA A 91 5.33 -3.84 -0.15
CA ALA A 91 4.44 -2.69 0.00
C ALA A 91 3.00 -2.99 -0.43
N LEU A 92 2.81 -3.75 -1.51
CA LEU A 92 1.48 -4.21 -1.96
C LEU A 92 0.82 -5.16 -0.95
N LEU A 93 1.55 -6.21 -0.55
CA LEU A 93 1.02 -7.23 0.36
C LEU A 93 0.70 -6.67 1.75
N VAL A 94 1.56 -5.80 2.28
CA VAL A 94 1.33 -5.14 3.58
C VAL A 94 0.19 -4.13 3.49
N ALA A 95 0.04 -3.40 2.37
CA ALA A 95 -1.12 -2.51 2.18
C ALA A 95 -2.44 -3.29 2.17
N TYR A 96 -2.47 -4.46 1.53
CA TYR A 96 -3.60 -5.38 1.62
C TYR A 96 -3.86 -5.82 3.06
N LEU A 97 -2.86 -6.31 3.78
CA LEU A 97 -3.04 -6.71 5.19
C LEU A 97 -3.52 -5.54 6.06
N PHE A 98 -2.94 -4.35 5.91
CA PHE A 98 -3.35 -3.15 6.63
C PHE A 98 -4.81 -2.80 6.35
N SER A 99 -5.28 -2.95 5.10
CA SER A 99 -6.69 -2.77 4.76
C SER A 99 -7.63 -3.72 5.53
N ARG A 100 -7.15 -4.92 5.91
CA ARG A 100 -7.92 -5.90 6.70
C ARG A 100 -7.96 -5.57 8.20
N VAL A 101 -7.00 -4.77 8.67
CA VAL A 101 -6.95 -4.29 10.07
C VAL A 101 -7.97 -3.16 10.31
N ALA A 102 -8.38 -2.45 9.27
CA ALA A 102 -9.42 -1.43 9.35
C ALA A 102 -10.71 -1.93 10.07
N PRO A 103 -11.34 -1.09 10.91
CA PRO A 103 -11.00 0.31 11.22
C PRO A 103 -9.99 0.49 12.38
N LYS A 104 -9.35 -0.59 12.86
CA LYS A 104 -8.43 -0.58 14.01
C LYS A 104 -7.03 -0.08 13.64
N LEU A 105 -6.95 1.10 13.02
CA LEU A 105 -5.70 1.67 12.48
C LEU A 105 -5.10 2.77 13.37
N GLY A 106 -5.75 3.05 14.49
CA GLY A 106 -5.35 4.06 15.44
C GLY A 106 -4.30 3.57 16.42
N HIS A 107 -3.93 4.49 17.30
CA HIS A 107 -3.11 4.24 18.48
C HIS A 107 -3.63 5.07 19.64
N GLU A 108 -3.33 4.63 20.86
CA GLU A 108 -3.56 5.42 22.07
C GLU A 108 -2.61 6.63 22.10
N GLY A 109 -2.91 7.60 22.96
CA GLY A 109 -2.04 8.76 23.16
C GLY A 109 -0.63 8.35 23.62
N ALA A 110 0.32 9.28 23.51
CA ALA A 110 1.67 9.07 24.03
C ALA A 110 1.62 8.70 25.53
N PRO A 111 2.18 7.55 25.95
CA PRO A 111 2.21 7.19 27.36
C PRO A 111 3.20 8.08 28.12
N ASN A 112 2.94 8.39 29.39
CA ASN A 112 3.81 9.28 30.20
C ASN A 112 5.28 8.85 30.21
N LYS A 113 5.54 7.53 30.14
CA LYS A 113 6.88 6.94 30.15
C LYS A 113 7.64 7.10 28.83
N ILE A 114 7.01 7.54 27.74
CA ILE A 114 7.67 7.67 26.43
C ILE A 114 8.84 8.66 26.47
N SER A 115 8.75 9.69 27.31
CA SER A 115 9.78 10.71 27.46
C SER A 115 11.09 10.13 27.99
N ALA A 116 11.03 9.04 28.77
CA ALA A 116 12.21 8.35 29.27
C ALA A 116 12.97 7.60 28.16
N MET A 117 12.35 7.36 27.00
CA MET A 117 13.00 6.72 25.84
C MET A 117 13.69 7.74 24.91
N LYS A 118 13.68 9.03 25.25
CA LYS A 118 14.32 10.07 24.44
C LYS A 118 15.81 9.75 24.27
N GLY A 119 16.30 9.80 23.03
CA GLY A 119 17.68 9.47 22.68
C GLY A 119 17.90 8.01 22.29
N SER A 120 16.95 7.10 22.55
CA SER A 120 17.04 5.71 22.09
C SER A 120 16.09 5.44 20.92
N THR A 121 16.60 5.56 19.69
CA THR A 121 15.85 5.24 18.45
C THR A 121 15.34 3.80 18.45
N LYS A 122 16.14 2.86 18.97
CA LYS A 122 15.78 1.44 19.03
C LYS A 122 14.58 1.21 19.95
N ASP A 123 14.64 1.72 21.17
CA ASP A 123 13.61 1.45 22.18
C ASP A 123 12.29 2.11 21.81
N ILE A 124 12.34 3.35 21.30
CA ILE A 124 11.11 4.03 20.88
C ILE A 124 10.50 3.42 19.62
N THR A 125 11.31 2.98 18.66
CA THR A 125 10.84 2.25 17.47
C THR A 125 10.15 0.96 17.90
N GLU A 126 10.79 0.19 18.77
CA GLU A 126 10.24 -1.07 19.25
C GLU A 126 8.95 -0.84 20.05
N HIS A 127 8.92 0.18 20.91
CA HIS A 127 7.72 0.56 21.62
C HIS A 127 6.56 0.89 20.68
N VAL A 128 6.76 1.77 19.69
CA VAL A 128 5.73 2.13 18.70
C VAL A 128 5.20 0.89 17.98
N ARG A 129 6.05 -0.07 17.61
CA ARG A 129 5.65 -1.33 16.97
C ARG A 129 4.76 -2.20 17.86
N HIS A 130 4.90 -2.09 19.18
CA HIS A 130 4.14 -2.86 20.17
C HIS A 130 2.89 -2.15 20.71
N VAL A 131 2.69 -0.86 20.41
CA VAL A 131 1.46 -0.15 20.78
C VAL A 131 0.24 -0.92 20.25
N ALA A 132 -0.88 -0.87 20.96
CA ALA A 132 -2.11 -1.56 20.57
C ALA A 132 -2.76 -0.94 19.32
N TRP A 133 -3.40 -1.77 18.49
CA TRP A 133 -4.19 -1.33 17.34
C TRP A 133 -5.62 -1.05 17.80
N VAL A 134 -5.96 0.23 17.95
CA VAL A 134 -7.28 0.68 18.41
C VAL A 134 -8.11 1.22 17.24
N PRO A 135 -9.45 1.20 17.32
CA PRO A 135 -10.30 1.93 16.38
C PRO A 135 -9.79 3.35 16.14
N ALA A 136 -9.74 3.79 14.88
CA ALA A 136 -9.23 5.14 14.56
C ALA A 136 -10.07 6.26 15.20
N THR A 137 -11.32 5.97 15.53
CA THR A 137 -12.23 6.85 16.30
C THR A 137 -11.78 7.06 17.74
N GLU A 138 -10.95 6.18 18.29
CA GLU A 138 -10.41 6.28 19.66
C GLU A 138 -9.04 6.97 19.71
N THR A 139 -8.46 7.33 18.55
CA THR A 139 -7.19 8.07 18.54
C THR A 139 -7.42 9.50 19.04
N LYS A 140 -6.50 10.03 19.85
CA LYS A 140 -6.52 11.45 20.25
C LYS A 140 -6.61 12.34 19.00
N ASN A 141 -7.53 13.31 19.00
CA ASN A 141 -7.86 14.19 17.85
C ASN A 141 -8.62 13.49 16.69
N SER A 142 -9.51 12.53 16.98
CA SER A 142 -10.29 11.76 15.99
C SER A 142 -11.63 12.38 15.57
N SER A 143 -11.77 13.71 15.53
CA SER A 143 -12.98 14.32 14.95
C SER A 143 -13.27 13.67 13.58
N SER A 144 -14.48 13.13 13.44
CA SER A 144 -14.86 12.01 12.57
C SER A 144 -13.87 11.66 11.43
N ARG A 145 -13.03 10.64 11.62
CA ARG A 145 -12.13 10.17 10.55
C ARG A 145 -12.95 9.47 9.46
N LYS A 146 -13.28 10.20 8.40
CA LYS A 146 -14.03 9.68 7.24
C LYS A 146 -13.17 8.71 6.43
N GLY A 147 -13.78 7.60 6.01
CA GLY A 147 -13.18 6.68 5.04
C GLY A 147 -12.19 5.64 5.61
N VAL A 148 -12.05 5.53 6.93
CA VAL A 148 -11.18 4.52 7.58
C VAL A 148 -11.72 3.10 7.42
N THR A 149 -12.99 2.93 7.07
CA THR A 149 -13.61 1.61 6.89
C THR A 149 -13.48 1.05 5.47
N LYS A 150 -13.08 1.87 4.48
CA LYS A 150 -12.98 1.43 3.09
C LYS A 150 -11.64 0.74 2.87
N THR A 151 -11.65 -0.51 2.41
CA THR A 151 -10.43 -1.33 2.25
C THR A 151 -9.59 -0.93 1.03
N LEU A 152 -10.22 -0.79 -0.14
CA LEU A 152 -9.55 -0.53 -1.43
C LEU A 152 -8.65 0.72 -1.42
N PRO A 153 -9.05 1.87 -0.84
CA PRO A 153 -8.16 3.03 -0.73
C PRO A 153 -6.83 2.73 -0.02
N PHE A 154 -6.82 1.84 0.98
CA PHE A 154 -5.57 1.52 1.70
C PHE A 154 -4.57 0.78 0.84
N ILE A 155 -5.03 -0.14 -0.01
CA ILE A 155 -4.17 -0.89 -0.93
C ILE A 155 -3.41 0.11 -1.80
N VAL A 156 -4.12 1.02 -2.46
CA VAL A 156 -3.50 2.02 -3.34
C VAL A 156 -2.62 2.98 -2.55
N MET A 157 -3.17 3.63 -1.51
CA MET A 157 -2.46 4.71 -0.82
C MET A 157 -1.23 4.25 -0.05
N ILE A 158 -1.26 3.09 0.62
CA ILE A 158 -0.10 2.61 1.41
C ILE A 158 0.99 2.07 0.51
N THR A 159 0.64 1.31 -0.54
CA THR A 159 1.62 0.85 -1.52
C THR A 159 2.34 2.04 -2.13
N THR A 160 1.60 3.05 -2.60
CA THR A 160 2.19 4.29 -3.13
C THR A 160 3.06 4.99 -2.09
N THR A 161 2.58 5.14 -0.85
CA THR A 161 3.35 5.81 0.22
C THR A 161 4.69 5.13 0.50
N ILE A 162 4.70 3.80 0.68
CA ILE A 162 5.92 3.05 1.01
C ILE A 162 6.90 3.10 -0.15
N ILE A 163 6.45 2.83 -1.38
CA ILE A 163 7.30 2.83 -2.56
C ILE A 163 7.88 4.23 -2.79
N ALA A 164 7.03 5.26 -2.84
CA ALA A 164 7.47 6.61 -3.11
C ALA A 164 8.44 7.14 -2.04
N LEU A 165 8.20 6.88 -0.75
CA LEU A 165 9.11 7.32 0.30
C LEU A 165 10.46 6.59 0.31
N SER A 166 10.50 5.37 -0.22
CA SER A 166 11.71 4.54 -0.27
C SER A 166 12.61 4.87 -1.46
N ASP A 167 12.04 5.43 -2.54
CA ASP A 167 12.78 5.79 -3.75
C ASP A 167 13.09 7.30 -3.81
N PRO A 168 14.36 7.73 -3.76
CA PRO A 168 14.73 9.14 -3.81
C PRO A 168 14.34 9.86 -5.12
N LEU A 169 14.08 9.13 -6.20
CA LEU A 169 13.69 9.68 -7.50
C LEU A 169 12.18 9.94 -7.62
N SER A 170 11.38 9.45 -6.66
CA SER A 170 9.93 9.65 -6.70
C SER A 170 9.56 11.14 -6.62
N PRO A 171 8.43 11.56 -7.22
CA PRO A 171 7.98 12.95 -7.13
C PRO A 171 7.78 13.42 -5.68
N LEU A 172 7.35 12.54 -4.78
CA LEU A 172 7.22 12.82 -3.35
C LEU A 172 8.58 13.13 -2.71
N ARG A 173 9.62 12.35 -3.01
CA ARG A 173 10.96 12.57 -2.43
C ARG A 173 11.62 13.82 -2.99
N LYS A 174 11.43 14.11 -4.28
CA LYS A 174 11.84 15.38 -4.89
C LYS A 174 11.16 16.57 -4.24
N TYR A 175 9.84 16.50 -4.03
CA TYR A 175 9.08 17.52 -3.29
C TYR A 175 9.66 17.73 -1.88
N MET A 176 9.87 16.64 -1.13
CA MET A 176 10.43 16.72 0.22
C MET A 176 11.82 17.38 0.25
N ALA A 177 12.69 17.03 -0.69
CA ALA A 177 14.02 17.64 -0.80
C ALA A 177 13.95 19.16 -1.01
N ALA A 178 13.03 19.62 -1.87
CA ALA A 178 12.80 21.05 -2.12
C ALA A 178 12.08 21.77 -0.97
N HIS A 179 11.41 21.05 -0.07
CA HIS A 179 10.56 21.63 0.99
C HIS A 179 11.07 21.31 2.39
N ASN A 180 12.40 21.33 2.58
CA ASN A 180 13.05 21.10 3.87
C ASN A 180 12.59 19.80 4.54
N ASN A 181 12.43 18.70 3.80
CA ASN A 181 11.90 17.42 4.27
C ASN A 181 10.43 17.46 4.77
N SER A 182 9.63 18.43 4.32
CA SER A 182 8.19 18.45 4.56
C SER A 182 7.45 17.51 3.62
N LEU A 183 6.47 16.76 4.15
CA LEU A 183 5.50 16.01 3.35
C LEU A 183 4.42 16.92 2.74
N GLY A 184 4.25 18.14 3.26
CA GLY A 184 3.29 19.11 2.73
C GLY A 184 1.83 18.60 2.70
N PRO A 185 1.07 18.93 1.64
CA PRO A 185 -0.30 18.45 1.43
C PRO A 185 -0.50 16.93 1.49
N TRP A 186 0.55 16.13 1.26
CA TRP A 186 0.52 14.67 1.41
C TRP A 186 0.05 14.24 2.80
N SER A 187 0.58 14.86 3.86
CA SER A 187 0.19 14.54 5.25
C SER A 187 -1.28 14.83 5.51
N GLN A 188 -1.82 15.92 4.97
CA GLN A 188 -3.23 16.28 5.13
C GLN A 188 -4.13 15.29 4.37
N LYS A 189 -3.74 14.91 3.16
CA LYS A 189 -4.48 13.98 2.31
C LYS A 189 -4.62 12.58 2.92
N HIS A 190 -3.54 12.10 3.54
CA HIS A 190 -3.40 10.70 3.97
C HIS A 190 -3.53 10.50 5.48
N GLY A 191 -3.26 11.54 6.28
CA GLY A 191 -3.26 11.48 7.75
C GLY A 191 -4.61 11.10 8.36
N SER A 192 -5.73 11.58 7.78
CA SER A 192 -7.10 11.22 8.24
C SER A 192 -7.41 9.72 8.13
N LYS A 193 -6.67 8.98 7.31
CA LYS A 193 -6.77 7.52 7.14
C LYS A 193 -5.70 6.77 7.94
N CYS A 194 -5.03 7.44 8.88
CA CYS A 194 -3.91 6.86 9.63
C CYS A 194 -2.73 6.42 8.74
N ILE A 195 -2.60 6.95 7.52
CA ILE A 195 -1.41 6.73 6.69
C ILE A 195 -0.44 7.85 7.05
N ASN A 196 0.35 7.60 8.09
CA ASN A 196 1.22 8.57 8.75
C ASN A 196 2.51 7.91 9.25
N ALA A 197 3.44 8.72 9.76
CA ALA A 197 4.73 8.29 10.28
C ALA A 197 4.61 7.16 11.32
N PHE A 198 3.67 7.29 12.27
CA PHE A 198 3.47 6.30 13.33
C PHE A 198 3.20 4.91 12.76
N ASN A 199 2.26 4.80 11.81
CA ASN A 199 1.94 3.52 11.20
C ASN A 199 3.03 3.02 10.24
N LEU A 200 3.81 3.89 9.60
CA LEU A 200 5.00 3.46 8.85
C LEU A 200 6.06 2.81 9.77
N VAL A 201 6.24 3.34 10.98
CA VAL A 201 7.12 2.74 12.01
C VAL A 201 6.55 1.39 12.46
N ARG A 202 5.25 1.30 12.76
CA ARG A 202 4.59 0.03 13.13
C ARG A 202 4.76 -1.06 12.08
N LEU A 203 4.54 -0.70 10.81
CA LEU A 203 4.70 -1.59 9.67
C LEU A 203 6.16 -2.06 9.48
N GLY A 204 7.12 -1.46 10.18
CA GLY A 204 8.52 -1.87 10.20
C GLY A 204 9.37 -1.26 9.09
N VAL A 205 8.87 -0.24 8.37
CA VAL A 205 9.58 0.42 7.25
C VAL A 205 10.26 1.73 7.64
N ALA A 206 10.04 2.20 8.87
CA ALA A 206 10.58 3.46 9.38
C ALA A 206 11.13 3.31 10.81
N TYR A 207 11.95 4.28 11.21
CA TYR A 207 12.43 4.49 12.56
C TYR A 207 11.69 5.64 13.22
N ALA A 208 11.36 5.50 14.50
CA ALA A 208 11.03 6.61 15.37
C ALA A 208 12.30 7.04 16.11
N HIS A 209 12.57 8.34 16.18
CA HIS A 209 13.74 8.89 16.86
C HIS A 209 13.38 9.60 18.17
N ALA A 210 12.14 10.10 18.29
CA ALA A 210 11.70 10.83 19.47
C ALA A 210 10.19 10.68 19.75
N PRO A 211 9.74 10.98 20.98
CA PRO A 211 8.32 10.95 21.37
C PRO A 211 7.39 11.77 20.48
N ALA A 212 7.93 12.73 19.73
CA ALA A 212 7.19 13.52 18.75
C ALA A 212 6.48 12.65 17.69
N ILE A 213 6.84 11.38 17.51
CA ILE A 213 6.17 10.40 16.63
C ILE A 213 4.64 10.31 16.86
N TYR A 214 4.16 10.60 18.06
CA TYR A 214 2.74 10.62 18.39
C TYR A 214 1.98 11.88 17.90
N GLY A 215 2.69 12.93 17.48
CA GLY A 215 2.14 14.26 17.17
C GLY A 215 2.24 14.69 15.70
N SER A 216 2.50 13.78 14.77
CA SER A 216 2.78 14.06 13.34
C SER A 216 4.08 14.82 13.08
N PRO A 217 5.25 14.24 13.39
CA PRO A 217 6.49 14.98 13.32
C PRO A 217 7.05 15.07 11.88
N LYS A 218 7.99 16.01 11.69
CA LYS A 218 8.65 16.28 10.42
C LYS A 218 9.57 15.12 9.99
N TYR A 219 9.61 14.80 8.70
CA TYR A 219 10.48 13.72 8.20
C TYR A 219 11.97 14.07 8.33
N GLY A 220 12.81 13.06 8.62
CA GLY A 220 14.26 13.13 8.52
C GLY A 220 14.96 13.95 9.61
N SER A 221 14.23 14.44 10.61
CA SER A 221 14.82 15.09 11.77
C SER A 221 15.20 14.07 12.85
N GLU A 222 16.34 14.28 13.50
CA GLU A 222 16.80 13.52 14.67
C GLU A 222 15.78 13.52 15.83
N HIS A 223 14.86 14.48 15.84
CA HIS A 223 13.81 14.60 16.85
C HIS A 223 12.45 14.09 16.35
N ALA A 224 12.44 13.24 15.32
CA ALA A 224 11.21 12.82 14.67
C ALA A 224 11.26 11.36 14.20
N TRP A 225 11.39 11.13 12.90
CA TRP A 225 11.34 9.82 12.27
C TRP A 225 12.04 9.85 10.90
N SER A 226 12.43 8.68 10.42
CA SER A 226 12.98 8.51 9.06
C SER A 226 12.55 7.17 8.48
N MET A 227 12.56 7.04 7.15
CA MET A 227 12.46 5.71 6.53
C MET A 227 13.74 4.93 6.84
N LYS A 228 13.60 3.61 6.98
CA LYS A 228 14.76 2.72 6.92
C LYS A 228 15.47 2.87 5.58
N THR A 229 16.75 2.51 5.53
CA THR A 229 17.49 2.51 4.27
C THR A 229 16.88 1.51 3.27
N PRO A 230 17.07 1.71 1.95
CA PRO A 230 16.58 0.76 0.95
C PRO A 230 17.02 -0.68 1.21
N LEU A 231 18.25 -0.88 1.69
CA LEU A 231 18.79 -2.20 2.02
C LEU A 231 18.05 -2.86 3.19
N GLU A 232 17.78 -2.11 4.26
CA GLU A 232 17.04 -2.60 5.43
C GLU A 232 15.59 -2.94 5.09
N ILE A 233 14.91 -2.10 4.28
CA ILE A 233 13.55 -2.38 3.82
C ILE A 233 13.55 -3.63 2.94
N ALA A 234 14.49 -3.75 2.01
CA ALA A 234 14.61 -4.94 1.15
C ALA A 234 14.88 -6.22 1.97
N ALA A 235 15.73 -6.16 3.00
CA ALA A 235 15.98 -7.28 3.89
C ALA A 235 14.72 -7.68 4.69
N TYR A 236 14.00 -6.68 5.22
CA TYR A 236 12.74 -6.91 5.94
C TYR A 236 11.65 -7.49 5.01
N ALA A 237 11.54 -6.97 3.79
CA ALA A 237 10.64 -7.46 2.75
C ALA A 237 10.94 -8.92 2.37
N LYS A 238 12.22 -9.26 2.17
CA LYS A 238 12.65 -10.65 1.89
C LYS A 238 12.26 -11.60 3.03
N ARG A 239 12.45 -11.19 4.29
CA ARG A 239 12.03 -11.97 5.47
C ARG A 239 10.51 -12.19 5.48
N PHE A 240 9.72 -11.14 5.24
CA PHE A 240 8.26 -11.23 5.16
C PHE A 240 7.80 -12.18 4.05
N ILE A 241 8.36 -12.06 2.83
CA ILE A 241 8.04 -12.93 1.70
C ILE A 241 8.45 -14.38 1.97
N ALA A 242 9.59 -14.60 2.63
CA ALA A 242 10.03 -15.95 3.02
C ALA A 242 9.04 -16.59 4.01
N LEU A 243 8.52 -15.83 4.98
CA LEU A 243 7.47 -16.31 5.88
C LEU A 243 6.20 -16.70 5.10
N LEU A 244 5.74 -15.86 4.16
CA LEU A 244 4.58 -16.19 3.32
C LEU A 244 4.74 -17.51 2.54
N LYS A 245 5.96 -17.83 2.11
CA LYS A 245 6.26 -19.07 1.37
C LYS A 245 6.33 -20.32 2.26
N SER A 246 6.32 -20.17 3.59
CA SER A 246 6.42 -21.32 4.48
C SER A 246 5.16 -22.20 4.36
N LYS A 247 5.35 -23.53 4.36
CA LYS A 247 4.27 -24.50 4.13
C LYS A 247 3.26 -24.57 5.27
N SER A 248 3.61 -24.13 6.48
CA SER A 248 2.75 -24.18 7.67
C SER A 248 2.64 -22.79 8.31
N ASN A 249 1.42 -22.23 8.31
CA ASN A 249 1.09 -20.95 8.93
C ASN A 249 1.87 -19.74 8.39
N GLY A 250 2.46 -19.82 7.20
CA GLY A 250 3.25 -18.74 6.59
C GLY A 250 2.55 -17.37 6.58
N PRO A 251 1.32 -17.27 6.07
CA PRO A 251 0.51 -16.04 6.15
C PRO A 251 0.27 -15.49 7.55
N TYR A 252 0.10 -16.37 8.55
CA TYR A 252 -0.07 -15.97 9.94
C TYR A 252 1.24 -15.40 10.51
N GLU A 253 2.37 -16.09 10.33
CA GLU A 253 3.68 -15.63 10.81
C GLU A 253 4.13 -14.33 10.13
N ALA A 254 3.87 -14.19 8.83
CA ALA A 254 4.11 -12.95 8.10
C ALA A 254 3.26 -11.79 8.65
N THR A 255 1.99 -12.05 8.96
CA THR A 255 1.09 -11.07 9.59
C THR A 255 1.59 -10.69 10.98
N LYS A 256 2.02 -11.68 11.79
CA LYS A 256 2.58 -11.47 13.13
C LYS A 256 3.86 -10.64 13.10
N LEU A 257 4.74 -10.85 12.11
CA LEU A 257 5.96 -10.07 11.93
C LEU A 257 5.67 -8.56 11.80
N VAL A 258 4.61 -8.21 11.06
CA VAL A 258 4.26 -6.81 10.74
C VAL A 258 3.35 -6.18 11.79
N PHE A 259 2.32 -6.91 12.25
CA PHE A 259 1.25 -6.34 13.08
C PHE A 259 1.24 -6.85 14.52
N GLY A 260 2.09 -7.82 14.86
CA GLY A 260 2.10 -8.49 16.16
C GLY A 260 1.06 -9.60 16.29
N THR A 261 1.19 -10.38 17.37
CA THR A 261 0.37 -11.58 17.62
C THR A 261 -1.12 -11.26 17.73
N THR A 262 -1.49 -10.17 18.41
CA THR A 262 -2.90 -9.80 18.63
C THR A 262 -3.67 -9.59 17.32
N ILE A 263 -3.07 -8.89 16.35
CA ILE A 263 -3.71 -8.67 15.05
C ILE A 263 -3.68 -9.94 14.20
N ALA A 264 -2.58 -10.69 14.22
CA ALA A 264 -2.49 -11.95 13.50
C ALA A 264 -3.61 -12.92 13.93
N ASN A 265 -3.84 -13.05 15.24
CA ASN A 265 -4.96 -13.83 15.79
C ASN A 265 -6.32 -13.30 15.30
N SER A 266 -6.55 -11.98 15.41
CA SER A 266 -7.83 -11.39 15.00
C SER A 266 -8.12 -11.58 13.51
N LEU A 267 -7.10 -11.52 12.64
CA LEU A 267 -7.25 -11.70 11.20
C LEU A 267 -7.43 -13.17 10.82
N ASN A 268 -6.78 -14.08 11.53
CA ASN A 268 -6.93 -15.52 11.33
C ASN A 268 -8.37 -15.99 11.65
N CYS A 269 -8.92 -15.58 12.80
CA CYS A 269 -10.29 -15.95 13.20
C CYS A 269 -11.36 -15.44 12.21
N ARG A 270 -11.17 -14.25 11.62
CA ARG A 270 -12.08 -13.68 10.61
C ARG A 270 -12.00 -14.39 9.26
N SER A 271 -10.86 -15.00 8.94
CA SER A 271 -10.69 -15.74 7.69
C SER A 271 -11.41 -17.09 7.76
N ALA A 272 -11.39 -17.73 8.94
CA ALA A 272 -12.13 -18.98 9.18
C ALA A 272 -13.66 -18.81 9.07
N SER A 273 -14.22 -17.70 9.55
CA SER A 273 -15.67 -17.49 9.54
C SER A 273 -16.26 -17.17 8.17
N ARG A 274 -15.45 -16.76 7.19
CA ARG A 274 -15.92 -16.50 5.81
C ARG A 274 -16.07 -17.75 4.95
N GLY A 275 -15.48 -18.88 5.35
CA GLY A 275 -15.57 -20.16 4.62
C GLY A 275 -16.96 -20.81 4.63
N GLY A 276 -17.94 -20.28 5.38
CA GLY A 276 -19.23 -20.95 5.62
C GLY A 276 -20.40 -20.51 4.73
N THR A 277 -20.41 -19.31 4.12
CA THR A 277 -21.65 -18.78 3.50
C THR A 277 -21.47 -17.95 2.22
N SER A 278 -20.26 -17.75 1.72
CA SER A 278 -20.05 -16.95 0.49
C SER A 278 -20.17 -17.79 -0.80
N ARG A 279 -21.27 -18.54 -0.98
CA ARG A 279 -21.63 -19.17 -2.26
C ARG A 279 -22.52 -18.31 -3.16
N ASP A 280 -22.98 -17.15 -2.67
CA ASP A 280 -23.87 -16.24 -3.42
C ASP A 280 -23.18 -14.98 -3.96
N ALA A 281 -21.84 -14.94 -3.95
CA ALA A 281 -21.15 -14.05 -4.87
C ALA A 281 -21.28 -14.67 -6.27
N GLY A 282 -22.40 -14.38 -6.96
CA GLY A 282 -22.57 -14.69 -8.36
C GLY A 282 -21.32 -14.29 -9.17
N PRO A 283 -21.07 -14.94 -10.31
CA PRO A 283 -19.87 -14.72 -11.10
C PRO A 283 -19.63 -13.21 -11.24
N PRO A 284 -18.39 -12.73 -11.00
CA PRO A 284 -18.10 -11.31 -11.10
C PRO A 284 -18.63 -10.85 -12.46
N ARG A 285 -19.66 -9.99 -12.45
CA ARG A 285 -20.10 -9.33 -13.68
C ARG A 285 -18.82 -8.75 -14.26
N SER A 286 -18.44 -9.24 -15.43
CA SER A 286 -17.38 -8.65 -16.22
C SER A 286 -17.69 -7.17 -16.29
N LEU A 287 -16.98 -6.38 -15.49
CA LEU A 287 -17.01 -4.94 -15.66
C LEU A 287 -16.60 -4.75 -17.13
N PRO A 288 -17.37 -3.99 -17.93
CA PRO A 288 -16.96 -3.69 -19.30
C PRO A 288 -15.52 -3.25 -19.20
N HIS A 289 -14.66 -3.97 -19.93
CA HIS A 289 -13.24 -3.74 -19.99
C HIS A 289 -13.09 -2.33 -20.58
N GLN A 290 -13.15 -1.30 -19.72
CA GLN A 290 -12.63 0.01 -20.05
C GLN A 290 -11.15 -0.24 -20.18
N GLN A 291 -10.74 -0.61 -21.40
CA GLN A 291 -9.41 -0.39 -21.90
C GLN A 291 -9.20 1.11 -21.75
N PHE A 292 -8.71 1.51 -20.58
CA PHE A 292 -7.86 2.67 -20.52
C PHE A 292 -6.67 2.27 -21.37
N GLU A 293 -6.73 2.60 -22.67
CA GLU A 293 -5.53 2.84 -23.45
C GLU A 293 -4.76 3.90 -22.65
N ILE A 294 -3.87 3.43 -21.78
CA ILE A 294 -2.76 4.23 -21.32
C ILE A 294 -1.94 4.42 -22.59
N LYS A 295 -2.32 5.43 -23.38
CA LYS A 295 -1.49 5.94 -24.46
C LYS A 295 -0.18 6.28 -23.77
N ARG A 296 0.82 5.41 -23.94
CA ARG A 296 2.23 5.67 -23.65
C ARG A 296 2.66 6.82 -24.55
N LYS A 297 2.21 8.03 -24.25
CA LYS A 297 2.88 9.24 -24.70
C LYS A 297 4.19 9.20 -23.95
N ARG A 298 5.28 8.94 -24.67
CA ARG A 298 6.63 9.34 -24.24
C ARG A 298 6.48 10.77 -23.75
N ALA A 299 6.52 10.96 -22.44
CA ALA A 299 6.71 12.27 -21.85
C ALA A 299 8.09 12.71 -22.34
N ARG A 300 8.12 13.53 -23.40
CA ARG A 300 9.21 14.47 -23.58
C ARG A 300 9.17 15.35 -22.34
N SER A 301 10.23 15.26 -21.56
CA SER A 301 10.50 16.12 -20.43
C SER A 301 10.57 17.57 -20.91
N GLU A 302 9.46 18.29 -20.87
CA GLU A 302 9.46 19.69 -20.48
C GLU A 302 9.42 19.70 -18.94
N ILE A 303 10.53 19.26 -18.35
CA ILE A 303 10.96 19.79 -17.07
C ILE A 303 11.78 20.98 -17.52
N ASP A 304 11.24 22.19 -17.34
CA ASP A 304 12.01 23.42 -17.43
C ASP A 304 13.34 23.20 -16.68
N GLU A 305 14.42 23.46 -17.41
CA GLU A 305 15.78 23.59 -16.88
C GLU A 305 15.77 24.57 -15.71
N LEU A 306 15.66 24.05 -14.50
CA LEU A 306 16.41 24.60 -13.39
C LEU A 306 17.79 23.96 -13.45
N GLU A 307 18.63 24.47 -14.35
CA GLU A 307 20.08 24.36 -14.22
C GLU A 307 20.44 25.03 -12.88
N LEU A 308 20.52 24.21 -11.82
CA LEU A 308 21.25 24.59 -10.63
C LEU A 308 22.67 24.89 -11.10
N THR A 309 23.12 26.13 -10.91
CA THR A 309 24.48 26.51 -11.27
C THR A 309 25.46 25.66 -10.47
N ASP A 310 26.68 25.45 -10.99
CA ASP A 310 27.71 24.66 -10.30
C ASP A 310 27.98 25.18 -8.87
N ASP A 311 27.70 26.47 -8.61
CA ASP A 311 27.78 27.10 -7.29
C ASP A 311 26.71 26.56 -6.31
N GLU A 312 25.46 26.38 -6.74
CA GLU A 312 24.39 25.82 -5.89
C GLU A 312 24.64 24.33 -5.61
N LEU A 313 25.22 23.60 -6.57
CA LEU A 313 25.62 22.21 -6.39
C LEU A 313 26.78 22.07 -5.38
N PHE A 314 27.69 23.06 -5.34
CA PHE A 314 28.79 23.13 -4.38
C PHE A 314 28.30 23.44 -2.96
N GLU A 315 27.27 24.28 -2.82
CA GLU A 315 26.73 24.70 -1.53
C GLU A 315 25.91 23.60 -0.85
N VAL A 316 25.24 22.75 -1.64
CA VAL A 316 24.59 21.52 -1.15
C VAL A 316 25.60 20.49 -0.63
N LYS A 317 26.80 20.40 -1.24
CA LYS A 317 27.89 19.53 -0.77
C LYS A 317 28.55 20.05 0.51
N ARG A 318 28.66 21.37 0.68
CA ARG A 318 29.21 21.99 1.90
C ARG A 318 28.37 21.77 3.16
N ARG A 319 27.05 21.59 3.02
CA ARG A 319 26.14 21.35 4.16
C ARG A 319 26.07 19.88 4.61
N ARG A 320 26.90 18.99 4.03
CA ARG A 320 26.96 17.56 4.35
C ARG A 320 28.23 17.11 5.08
N PHE A 321 29.09 18.05 5.46
CA PHE A 321 30.26 17.80 6.32
C PHE A 321 30.24 18.77 7.50
#